data_AF-A0A8J9VIQ4-F1
#
_entry.id   AF-A0A8J9VIQ4-F1
#
_cell.length_a   1.000
_cell.length_b   1.000
_cell.length_c   1.000
_cell.angle_alpha   90.00
_cell.angle_beta   90.00
_cell.angle_gamma   90.00
#
_symmetry.space_group_name_H-M   'P 1'
#
loop_
_entity.id
_entity.type
_entity.pdbx_description
1 polymer ?
#
loop_
_entity_poly.entity_id
_entity_poly.type
_entity_poly.pdbx_seq_one_letter_code
_entity_poly.pdbx_strand_id
1 'polypeptide(L)'
;MALFCCSRLASNSMLGNLAKFRTAIGTATYAQAASIPKITFKKFEPPVEEHHDIRNAKLNRPLSPHLTIYKFQLTSVLSITHRTAGIILSGYASALGLGALVLPNDISHYITMIEGLNLSPATIFLAKVALASPFGYHFANGIRHLYWDTAKGLTIKEVYTTGYAMLAGTIAITLLLAAL
;
A
#
# COMPACT_ATOMS: atom_id res chain seq x y z
N MET A 1 63.13 19.90 -16.16
CA MET A 1 63.13 20.05 -14.69
C MET A 1 64.40 19.41 -14.16
N ALA A 2 65.25 20.20 -13.50
CA ALA A 2 66.63 19.85 -13.17
C ALA A 2 66.74 18.74 -12.14
N LEU A 3 67.51 17.70 -12.48
CA LEU A 3 68.02 16.68 -11.57
C LEU A 3 69.42 17.13 -11.11
N PHE A 4 69.55 17.56 -9.86
CA PHE A 4 70.85 17.78 -9.25
C PHE A 4 71.25 16.58 -8.40
N CYS A 5 72.31 15.93 -8.87
CA CYS A 5 73.14 14.98 -8.17
C CYS A 5 73.92 15.69 -7.05
N CYS A 6 73.93 15.13 -5.84
CA CYS A 6 74.98 15.37 -4.85
C CYS A 6 75.19 14.09 -4.04
N SER A 7 76.23 13.34 -4.41
CA SER A 7 76.87 12.37 -3.55
C SER A 7 77.92 13.09 -2.69
N ARG A 8 78.32 12.42 -1.59
CA ARG A 8 79.49 12.68 -0.73
C ARG A 8 79.21 13.49 0.54
N LEU A 9 79.18 12.78 1.66
CA LEU A 9 80.02 13.04 2.84
C LEU A 9 79.82 11.92 3.87
N ALA A 10 80.68 10.90 3.75
CA ALA A 10 81.03 10.07 4.89
C ALA A 10 82.01 10.88 5.76
N SER A 11 81.67 11.08 7.03
CA SER A 11 82.58 11.56 8.06
C SER A 11 82.23 10.84 9.36
N ASN A 12 83.18 10.05 9.83
CA ASN A 12 83.08 9.19 11.00
C ASN A 12 82.98 9.99 12.31
N SER A 13 82.58 9.27 13.35
CA SER A 13 82.83 9.56 14.77
C SER A 13 81.82 10.46 15.49
N MET A 14 80.64 9.91 15.78
CA MET A 14 79.89 10.22 17.00
C MET A 14 79.26 8.93 17.59
N LEU A 15 79.95 7.79 17.49
CA LEU A 15 79.56 6.51 18.13
C LEU A 15 80.32 6.30 19.44
N GLY A 16 80.52 7.37 20.20
CA GLY A 16 81.29 7.35 21.44
C GLY A 16 80.58 8.13 22.54
N ASN A 17 79.35 7.72 22.92
CA ASN A 17 78.76 8.05 24.23
C ASN A 17 77.42 7.36 24.56
N LEU A 18 76.95 6.41 23.75
CA LEU A 18 75.70 5.66 24.05
C LEU A 18 75.85 4.57 25.12
N ALA A 19 77.06 4.28 25.60
CA ALA A 19 77.32 3.24 26.61
C ALA A 19 77.05 3.66 28.07
N LYS A 20 76.51 4.87 28.33
CA LYS A 20 76.20 5.36 29.69
C LYS A 20 74.71 5.46 30.02
N PHE A 21 73.82 5.08 29.09
CA PHE A 21 72.41 4.91 29.43
C PHE A 21 72.21 3.50 29.96
N ARG A 22 72.41 3.33 31.28
CA ARG A 22 71.94 2.15 32.00
C ARG A 22 70.49 1.94 31.64
N THR A 23 70.21 0.87 30.91
CA THR A 23 68.86 0.41 30.61
C THR A 23 68.25 -0.01 31.93
N ALA A 24 67.58 0.92 32.62
CA ALA A 24 66.61 0.59 33.64
C ALA A 24 65.38 0.02 32.91
N ILE A 25 65.55 -1.18 32.32
CA ILE A 25 64.42 -2.04 32.00
C ILE A 25 63.97 -2.58 33.34
N GLY A 26 63.24 -1.74 34.08
CA GLY A 26 62.35 -2.25 35.10
C GLY A 26 61.45 -3.23 34.38
N THR A 27 61.47 -4.49 34.79
CA THR A 27 60.41 -5.42 34.47
C THR A 27 59.13 -4.79 35.02
N ALA A 28 58.41 -4.07 34.17
CA ALA A 28 57.05 -3.69 34.45
C ALA A 28 56.29 -5.02 34.53
N THR A 29 56.16 -5.55 35.76
CA THR A 29 55.15 -6.54 36.09
C THR A 29 53.81 -5.85 35.88
N TYR A 30 53.36 -5.84 34.62
CA TYR A 30 51.96 -5.62 34.31
C TYR A 30 51.22 -6.65 35.14
N ALA A 31 50.47 -6.15 36.12
CA ALA A 31 49.69 -6.95 37.02
C ALA A 31 48.89 -7.97 36.21
N GLN A 32 49.22 -9.25 36.42
CA GLN A 32 48.47 -10.42 36.00
C GLN A 32 47.15 -10.49 36.79
N ALA A 33 46.40 -9.39 36.84
CA ALA A 33 45.26 -9.19 37.73
C ALA A 33 44.01 -8.69 37.01
N ALA A 34 43.96 -8.86 35.68
CA ALA A 34 42.71 -8.88 34.95
C ALA A 34 42.61 -10.25 34.27
N SER A 35 41.69 -11.09 34.76
CA SER A 35 41.32 -12.32 34.06
C SER A 35 40.93 -11.93 32.63
N ILE A 36 41.74 -12.31 31.64
CA ILE A 36 41.41 -12.12 30.23
C ILE A 36 40.01 -12.73 30.04
N PRO A 37 38.99 -11.96 29.62
CA PRO A 37 37.67 -12.51 29.44
C PRO A 37 37.79 -13.65 28.44
N LYS A 38 37.31 -14.83 28.82
CA LYS A 38 37.33 -16.01 27.95
C LYS A 38 36.41 -15.74 26.75
N ILE A 39 37.00 -15.27 25.65
CA ILE A 39 36.27 -15.02 24.41
C ILE A 39 35.89 -16.40 23.84
N THR A 40 34.60 -16.72 23.94
CA THR A 40 34.07 -17.93 23.33
C THR A 40 33.58 -17.57 21.93
N PHE A 41 34.36 -17.95 20.92
CA PHE A 41 33.92 -17.83 19.53
C PHE A 41 32.81 -18.84 19.29
N LYS A 42 31.58 -18.36 19.06
CA LYS A 42 30.52 -19.20 18.50
C LYS A 42 30.66 -19.20 16.98
N LYS A 43 30.62 -20.39 16.38
CA LYS A 43 30.55 -20.53 14.93
C LYS A 43 29.27 -19.82 14.44
N PHE A 44 29.39 -19.02 13.39
CA PHE A 44 28.23 -18.45 12.74
C PHE A 44 27.41 -19.58 12.11
N GLU A 45 26.15 -19.69 12.50
CA GLU A 45 25.15 -20.51 11.82
C GLU A 45 24.22 -19.58 11.06
N PRO A 46 24.02 -19.78 9.75
CA PRO A 46 23.08 -18.98 9.00
C PRO A 46 21.67 -19.16 9.58
N PRO A 47 20.84 -18.11 9.60
CA PRO A 47 19.46 -18.26 10.01
C PRO A 47 18.77 -19.29 9.10
N VAL A 48 17.95 -20.15 9.71
CA VAL A 48 17.09 -21.06 8.94
C VAL A 48 16.23 -20.20 8.01
N GLU A 49 16.22 -20.53 6.72
CA GLU A 49 15.35 -19.86 5.77
C GLU A 49 13.90 -20.25 6.07
N GLU A 50 13.21 -19.38 6.80
CA GLU A 50 11.79 -19.48 7.10
C GLU A 50 11.01 -18.48 6.22
N HIS A 51 9.84 -18.90 5.73
CA HIS A 51 8.93 -17.99 5.03
C HIS A 51 8.54 -16.82 5.95
N HIS A 52 8.51 -15.60 5.40
CA HIS A 52 8.25 -14.34 6.13
C HIS A 52 7.07 -14.45 7.12
N ASP A 53 5.91 -14.93 6.63
CA ASP A 53 4.69 -15.01 7.44
C ASP A 53 4.77 -16.05 8.56
N ILE A 54 5.41 -17.21 8.29
CA ILE A 54 5.65 -18.25 9.31
C ILE A 54 6.53 -17.69 10.43
N ARG A 55 7.59 -16.96 10.07
CA ARG A 55 8.47 -16.31 11.03
C ARG A 55 7.73 -15.25 11.85
N ASN A 56 6.90 -14.41 11.23
CA ASN A 56 6.14 -13.38 11.96
C ASN A 56 5.07 -13.97 12.87
N ALA A 57 4.38 -15.02 12.44
CA ALA A 57 3.42 -15.75 13.25
C ALA A 57 4.11 -16.40 14.47
N LYS A 58 5.25 -17.09 14.26
CA LYS A 58 6.08 -17.66 15.34
C LYS A 58 6.56 -16.61 16.34
N LEU A 59 6.90 -15.41 15.86
CA LEU A 59 7.36 -14.30 16.69
C LEU A 59 6.23 -13.46 17.29
N ASN A 60 4.96 -13.78 17.04
CA ASN A 60 3.78 -13.03 17.50
C ASN A 60 3.89 -11.51 17.22
N ARG A 61 4.39 -11.15 16.03
CA ARG A 61 4.55 -9.73 15.66
C ARG A 61 3.17 -9.12 15.37
N PRO A 62 2.82 -7.98 15.99
CA PRO A 62 1.55 -7.34 15.72
C PRO A 62 1.51 -6.75 14.31
N LEU A 63 0.32 -6.75 13.71
CA LEU A 63 0.07 -6.04 12.45
C LEU A 63 0.00 -4.53 12.75
N SER A 64 0.74 -3.73 11.99
CA SER A 64 0.64 -2.26 12.09
C SER A 64 -0.77 -1.80 11.72
N PRO A 65 -1.34 -0.80 12.41
CA PRO A 65 -2.65 -0.26 12.06
C PRO A 65 -2.64 0.30 10.63
N HIS A 66 -3.73 0.09 9.90
CA HIS A 66 -3.87 0.44 8.48
C HIS A 66 -5.09 1.34 8.25
N LEU A 67 -6.21 0.78 7.74
CA LEU A 67 -7.50 1.45 7.53
C LEU A 67 -8.00 2.29 8.72
N THR A 68 -7.67 1.93 9.96
CA THR A 68 -8.09 2.67 11.16
C THR A 68 -7.36 4.01 11.33
N ILE A 69 -6.18 4.17 10.73
CA ILE A 69 -5.38 5.40 10.79
C ILE A 69 -5.17 6.04 9.42
N TYR A 70 -5.66 5.41 8.35
CA TYR A 70 -5.50 5.89 6.98
C TYR A 70 -6.44 7.06 6.68
N LYS A 71 -5.91 8.14 6.09
CA LYS A 71 -6.71 9.29 5.68
C LYS A 71 -7.45 8.97 4.37
N PHE A 72 -8.78 8.90 4.41
CA PHE A 72 -9.58 8.74 3.20
C PHE A 72 -9.32 9.87 2.19
N GLN A 73 -8.91 9.51 0.98
CA GLN A 73 -8.88 10.40 -0.17
C GLN A 73 -10.03 10.09 -1.12
N LEU A 74 -10.38 11.04 -1.97
CA LEU A 74 -11.40 10.88 -3.00
C LEU A 74 -11.19 9.56 -3.77
N THR A 75 -9.97 9.29 -4.23
CA THR A 75 -9.63 8.06 -4.98
C THR A 75 -9.97 6.78 -4.23
N SER A 76 -9.65 6.69 -2.94
CA SER A 76 -9.94 5.52 -2.11
C SER A 76 -11.45 5.30 -1.95
N VAL A 77 -12.21 6.38 -1.70
CA VAL A 77 -13.67 6.33 -1.59
C VAL A 77 -14.28 5.90 -2.91
N LEU A 78 -13.85 6.50 -4.02
CA LEU A 78 -14.39 6.17 -5.35
C LEU A 78 -14.14 4.69 -5.71
N SER A 79 -12.98 4.13 -5.35
CA SER A 79 -12.67 2.72 -5.58
C SER A 79 -13.53 1.77 -4.75
N ILE A 80 -13.74 2.07 -3.46
CA ILE A 80 -14.59 1.25 -2.59
C ILE A 80 -16.04 1.32 -3.06
N THR A 81 -16.55 2.53 -3.37
CA THR A 81 -17.91 2.71 -3.89
C THR A 81 -18.10 1.97 -5.21
N HIS A 82 -17.08 1.88 -6.08
CA HIS A 82 -17.17 1.10 -7.32
C HIS A 82 -17.38 -0.39 -7.06
N ARG A 83 -16.63 -0.96 -6.10
CA ARG A 83 -16.82 -2.35 -5.67
C ARG A 83 -18.21 -2.56 -5.07
N THR A 84 -18.65 -1.68 -4.18
CA THR A 84 -19.98 -1.79 -3.55
C THR A 84 -21.09 -1.67 -4.58
N ALA A 85 -21.02 -0.72 -5.52
CA ALA A 85 -22.01 -0.58 -6.58
C ALA A 85 -22.05 -1.82 -7.49
N GLY A 86 -20.89 -2.39 -7.85
CA GLY A 86 -20.81 -3.65 -8.60
C GLY A 86 -21.45 -4.85 -7.86
N ILE A 87 -21.25 -4.96 -6.55
CA ILE A 87 -21.90 -5.98 -5.70
C ILE A 87 -23.42 -5.78 -5.70
N ILE A 88 -23.89 -4.54 -5.51
CA ILE A 88 -25.33 -4.21 -5.52
C ILE A 88 -25.96 -4.60 -6.86
N LEU A 89 -25.34 -4.21 -7.99
CA LEU A 89 -25.85 -4.53 -9.32
C LEU A 89 -25.84 -6.03 -9.63
N SER A 90 -24.80 -6.74 -9.20
CA SER A 90 -24.75 -8.21 -9.30
C SER A 90 -25.86 -8.84 -8.46
N GLY A 91 -26.15 -8.26 -7.29
CA GLY A 91 -27.29 -8.60 -6.45
C GLY A 91 -28.63 -8.39 -7.15
N TYR A 92 -28.82 -7.26 -7.84
CA TYR A 92 -30.03 -6.99 -8.62
C TYR A 92 -30.22 -8.04 -9.72
N ALA A 93 -29.19 -8.30 -10.52
CA ALA A 93 -29.24 -9.28 -11.60
C ALA A 93 -29.54 -10.69 -11.07
N SER A 94 -28.87 -11.08 -9.96
CA SER A 94 -29.08 -12.38 -9.33
C SER A 94 -30.48 -12.52 -8.73
N ALA A 95 -30.97 -11.48 -8.04
CA ALA A 95 -32.30 -11.49 -7.42
C ALA A 95 -33.42 -11.53 -8.47
N LEU A 96 -33.30 -10.76 -9.56
CA LEU A 96 -34.27 -10.81 -10.66
C LEU A 96 -34.21 -12.14 -11.40
N GLY A 97 -33.01 -12.67 -11.67
CA GLY A 97 -32.83 -13.97 -12.32
C GLY A 97 -33.37 -15.14 -11.50
N LEU A 98 -33.07 -15.17 -10.20
CA LEU A 98 -33.61 -16.18 -9.29
C LEU A 98 -35.12 -15.99 -9.11
N GLY A 99 -35.59 -14.77 -8.94
CA GLY A 99 -37.01 -14.43 -8.83
C GLY A 99 -37.80 -14.95 -10.02
N ALA A 100 -37.31 -14.75 -11.24
CA ALA A 100 -37.94 -15.26 -12.45
C ALA A 100 -38.03 -16.80 -12.52
N LEU A 101 -37.13 -17.52 -11.81
CA LEU A 101 -37.12 -18.99 -11.78
C LEU A 101 -38.01 -19.56 -10.67
N VAL A 102 -38.12 -18.87 -9.54
CA VAL A 102 -38.75 -19.44 -8.32
C VAL A 102 -40.11 -18.86 -7.98
N LEU A 103 -40.42 -17.64 -8.47
CA LEU A 103 -41.69 -16.99 -8.15
C LEU A 103 -42.83 -17.55 -9.01
N PRO A 104 -44.06 -17.66 -8.44
CA PRO A 104 -45.18 -18.31 -9.12
C PRO A 104 -45.83 -17.44 -10.21
N ASN A 105 -45.59 -16.12 -10.19
CA ASN A 105 -46.24 -15.16 -11.06
C ASN A 105 -45.21 -14.46 -11.96
N ASP A 106 -45.67 -13.92 -13.08
CA ASP A 106 -44.85 -13.12 -13.98
C ASP A 106 -44.59 -11.69 -13.45
N ILE A 107 -43.77 -10.94 -14.18
CA ILE A 107 -43.40 -9.57 -13.80
C ILE A 107 -44.57 -8.59 -13.85
N SER A 108 -45.55 -8.81 -14.73
CA SER A 108 -46.73 -7.94 -14.86
C SER A 108 -47.57 -7.98 -13.60
N HIS A 109 -47.73 -9.16 -12.98
CA HIS A 109 -48.41 -9.28 -11.68
C HIS A 109 -47.76 -8.39 -10.60
N TYR A 110 -46.43 -8.43 -10.47
CA TYR A 110 -45.71 -7.63 -9.48
C TYR A 110 -45.74 -6.13 -9.79
N ILE A 111 -45.73 -5.74 -11.07
CA ILE A 111 -45.91 -4.34 -11.48
C ILE A 111 -47.29 -3.84 -11.04
N THR A 112 -48.37 -4.57 -11.35
CA THR A 112 -49.73 -4.20 -10.94
C THR A 112 -49.88 -4.14 -9.41
N MET A 113 -49.22 -5.03 -8.67
CA MET A 113 -49.18 -4.94 -7.20
C MET A 113 -48.56 -3.62 -6.73
N ILE A 114 -47.44 -3.18 -7.31
CA ILE A 114 -46.77 -1.93 -6.97
C ILE A 114 -47.64 -0.73 -7.37
N GLU A 115 -48.27 -0.76 -8.54
CA GLU A 115 -49.22 0.27 -8.98
C GLU A 115 -50.41 0.40 -8.01
N GLY A 116 -50.91 -0.73 -7.51
CA GLY A 116 -51.99 -0.79 -6.52
C GLY A 116 -51.65 -0.16 -5.16
N LEU A 117 -50.36 0.03 -4.85
CA LEU A 117 -49.93 0.76 -3.65
C LEU A 117 -50.22 2.27 -3.73
N ASN A 118 -50.57 2.79 -4.91
CA ASN A 118 -50.91 4.21 -5.13
C ASN A 118 -49.85 5.18 -4.59
N LEU A 119 -48.57 4.86 -4.81
CA LEU A 119 -47.44 5.66 -4.33
C LEU A 119 -47.43 7.03 -5.02
N SER A 120 -47.02 8.06 -4.29
CA SER A 120 -46.90 9.40 -4.85
C SER A 120 -45.85 9.44 -5.98
N PRO A 121 -46.00 10.33 -6.98
CA PRO A 121 -44.99 10.49 -8.03
C PRO A 121 -43.59 10.78 -7.48
N ALA A 122 -43.49 11.53 -6.38
CA ALA A 122 -42.23 11.82 -5.70
C ALA A 122 -41.60 10.54 -5.10
N THR A 123 -42.41 9.69 -4.46
CA THR A 123 -41.95 8.41 -3.91
C THR A 123 -41.43 7.48 -5.01
N ILE A 124 -42.17 7.39 -6.13
CA ILE A 124 -41.75 6.59 -7.30
C ILE A 124 -40.44 7.12 -7.87
N PHE A 125 -40.32 8.44 -8.05
CA PHE A 125 -39.10 9.06 -8.55
C PHE A 125 -37.89 8.77 -7.64
N LEU A 126 -38.04 8.91 -6.31
CA LEU A 126 -36.96 8.60 -5.36
C LEU A 126 -36.57 7.13 -5.39
N ALA A 127 -37.54 6.21 -5.53
CA ALA A 127 -37.26 4.79 -5.69
C ALA A 127 -36.47 4.51 -6.98
N LYS A 128 -36.85 5.16 -8.10
CA LYS A 128 -36.10 5.07 -9.36
C LYS A 128 -34.69 5.60 -9.22
N VAL A 129 -34.48 6.75 -8.57
CA VAL A 129 -33.13 7.29 -8.28
C VAL A 129 -32.31 6.31 -7.45
N ALA A 130 -32.89 5.73 -6.40
CA ALA A 130 -32.20 4.77 -5.54
C ALA A 130 -31.76 3.53 -6.32
N LEU A 131 -32.62 3.00 -7.21
CA LEU A 131 -32.30 1.85 -8.06
C LEU A 131 -31.31 2.17 -9.18
N ALA A 132 -31.41 3.37 -9.78
CA ALA A 132 -30.56 3.79 -10.88
C ALA A 132 -29.16 4.23 -10.43
N SER A 133 -29.02 4.78 -9.22
CA SER A 133 -27.76 5.39 -8.75
C SER A 133 -26.55 4.43 -8.72
N PRO A 134 -26.66 3.14 -8.30
CA PRO A 134 -25.54 2.21 -8.37
C PRO A 134 -25.11 1.95 -9.81
N PHE A 135 -26.07 1.86 -10.74
CA PHE A 135 -25.79 1.69 -12.16
C PHE A 135 -25.09 2.92 -12.75
N GLY A 136 -25.67 4.11 -12.54
CA GLY A 136 -25.09 5.36 -13.04
C GLY A 136 -23.65 5.56 -12.56
N TYR A 137 -23.40 5.26 -11.27
CA TYR A 137 -22.06 5.34 -10.69
C TYR A 137 -21.11 4.28 -11.25
N HIS A 138 -21.51 3.00 -11.23
CA HIS A 138 -20.67 1.89 -11.65
C HIS A 138 -20.31 1.99 -13.14
N PHE A 139 -21.27 2.42 -13.97
CA PHE A 139 -21.06 2.64 -15.40
C PHE A 139 -20.09 3.80 -15.66
N ALA A 140 -20.34 4.98 -15.10
CA ALA A 140 -19.47 6.15 -15.31
C ALA A 140 -18.04 5.90 -14.79
N ASN A 141 -17.89 5.33 -13.59
CA ASN A 141 -16.57 5.01 -13.06
C ASN A 141 -15.93 3.81 -13.78
N GLY A 142 -16.72 2.87 -14.31
CA GLY A 142 -16.24 1.78 -15.16
C GLY A 142 -15.59 2.29 -16.45
N ILE A 143 -16.20 3.27 -17.12
CA ILE A 143 -15.58 3.95 -18.27
C ILE A 143 -14.23 4.57 -17.88
N ARG A 144 -14.16 5.22 -16.70
CA ARG A 144 -12.91 5.78 -16.18
C ARG A 144 -11.85 4.71 -15.91
N HIS A 145 -12.23 3.54 -15.40
CA HIS A 145 -11.31 2.42 -15.22
C HIS A 145 -10.80 1.88 -16.56
N LEU A 146 -11.68 1.69 -17.56
CA LEU A 146 -11.25 1.28 -18.91
C LEU A 146 -10.31 2.31 -19.54
N TYR A 147 -10.53 3.61 -19.30
CA TYR A 147 -9.60 4.65 -19.72
C TYR A 147 -8.22 4.51 -19.05
N TRP A 148 -8.19 4.21 -17.75
CA TRP A 148 -6.95 3.93 -17.02
C TRP A 148 -6.24 2.65 -17.47
N ASP A 149 -6.97 1.62 -17.88
CA ASP A 149 -6.41 0.38 -18.43
C ASP A 149 -5.63 0.61 -19.74
N THR A 150 -5.89 1.73 -20.43
CA THR A 150 -5.07 2.19 -21.58
C THR A 150 -3.80 2.95 -21.18
N ALA A 151 -3.46 2.96 -19.88
CA ALA A 151 -2.34 3.71 -19.28
C ALA A 151 -2.44 5.25 -19.44
N LYS A 152 -3.67 5.79 -19.55
CA LYS A 152 -3.92 7.23 -19.70
C LYS A 152 -4.56 7.81 -18.43
N GLY A 153 -4.35 9.11 -18.17
CA GLY A 153 -5.02 9.82 -17.07
C GLY A 153 -4.58 9.40 -15.66
N LEU A 154 -3.32 8.95 -15.51
CA LEU A 154 -2.78 8.37 -14.29
C LEU A 154 -1.98 9.36 -13.44
N THR A 155 -1.81 10.61 -13.87
CA THR A 155 -1.24 11.63 -12.98
C THR A 155 -2.24 11.98 -11.88
N ILE A 156 -1.77 12.38 -10.70
CA ILE A 156 -2.66 12.72 -9.57
C ILE A 156 -3.68 13.78 -9.97
N LYS A 157 -3.26 14.80 -10.73
CA LYS A 157 -4.18 15.84 -11.22
C LYS A 157 -5.29 15.23 -12.08
N GLU A 158 -4.94 14.39 -13.06
CA GLU A 158 -5.91 13.74 -13.94
C GLU A 158 -6.83 12.77 -13.21
N VAL A 159 -6.28 12.01 -12.26
CA VAL A 159 -7.08 11.10 -11.43
C VAL A 159 -8.15 11.86 -10.67
N TYR A 160 -7.85 13.04 -10.13
CA TYR A 160 -8.86 13.88 -9.47
C TYR A 160 -9.82 14.54 -10.45
N THR A 161 -9.36 15.09 -11.59
CA THR A 161 -10.25 15.73 -12.57
C THR A 161 -11.23 14.72 -13.18
N THR A 162 -10.75 13.55 -13.58
CA THR A 162 -11.60 12.45 -14.07
C THR A 162 -12.54 11.93 -12.97
N GLY A 163 -12.12 11.98 -11.70
CA GLY A 163 -12.96 11.64 -10.55
C GLY A 163 -14.14 12.59 -10.38
N TYR A 164 -13.95 13.91 -10.50
CA TYR A 164 -15.06 14.86 -10.47
C TYR A 164 -15.94 14.79 -11.72
N ALA A 165 -15.33 14.60 -12.90
CA ALA A 165 -16.07 14.46 -14.15
C ALA A 165 -17.00 13.24 -14.13
N MET A 166 -16.52 12.08 -13.63
CA MET A 166 -17.35 10.89 -13.53
C MET A 166 -18.46 11.02 -12.47
N LEU A 167 -18.25 11.78 -11.39
CA LEU A 167 -19.30 12.06 -10.41
C LEU A 167 -20.42 12.91 -11.03
N ALA A 168 -20.07 13.93 -11.82
CA ALA A 168 -21.06 14.70 -12.57
C ALA A 168 -21.81 13.81 -13.57
N GLY A 169 -21.10 12.96 -14.31
CA GLY A 169 -21.70 11.98 -15.22
C GLY A 169 -22.64 10.99 -14.50
N THR A 170 -22.28 10.55 -13.30
CA THR A 170 -23.12 9.69 -12.45
C THR A 170 -24.46 10.34 -12.15
N ILE A 171 -24.46 11.62 -11.74
CA ILE A 171 -25.69 12.36 -11.42
C ILE A 171 -26.56 12.48 -12.67
N ALA A 172 -25.97 12.87 -13.81
CA ALA A 172 -26.68 13.02 -15.07
C ALA A 172 -27.35 11.70 -15.52
N ILE A 173 -26.60 10.59 -15.51
CA ILE A 173 -27.11 9.26 -15.90
C ILE A 173 -28.22 8.82 -14.94
N THR A 174 -28.01 8.99 -13.64
CA THR A 174 -28.99 8.58 -12.62
C THR A 174 -30.31 9.32 -12.79
N LEU A 175 -30.26 10.66 -12.96
CA LEU A 175 -31.45 11.47 -13.14
C LEU A 175 -32.16 11.19 -14.46
N LEU A 176 -31.41 10.97 -15.54
CA LEU A 176 -31.97 10.58 -16.83
C LEU A 176 -32.73 9.25 -16.70
N LEU A 177 -32.12 8.23 -16.10
CA LEU A 177 -32.75 6.93 -15.91
C LEU A 177 -33.97 7.01 -14.98
N ALA A 178 -33.94 7.87 -13.96
CA ALA A 178 -35.06 8.03 -13.05
C ALA A 178 -36.25 8.80 -13.66
N ALA A 179 -36.00 9.59 -14.71
CA ALA A 179 -37.01 10.35 -15.43
C ALA A 179 -37.73 9.55 -16.54
N LEU A 180 -37.13 8.44 -17.01
CA LEU A 180 -37.77 7.44 -17.88
C LEU A 180 -38.83 6.66 -17.09
#